data_AF-U1P4H5-F1
#
_entry.id   AF-U1P4H5-F1
#
_cell.length_a   1.000
_cell.length_b   1.000
_cell.length_c   1.000
_cell.angle_alpha   90.00
_cell.angle_beta   90.00
_cell.angle_gamma   90.00
#
_symmetry.space_group_name_H-M   'P 1'
#
loop_
_entity.id
_entity.type
_entity.pdbx_description
1 polymer ?
#
loop_
_entity_poly.entity_id
_entity_poly.type
_entity_poly.pdbx_seq_one_letter_code
_entity_poly.pdbx_strand_id
1 'polypeptide(L)'
;MATSAPAVGHAEVAALKTVALKGGFAEPVKVSCAALADRLDASSQTASRRLQRLEEAGFVEREVVSDGQWVSVTDDGRHRLHGEYADYRRIFEGGVGVALEGAVTSGMGEGRHYISLPGYMEQFVDRLEYEPFHGTLNVDLTDESVRARAGLASVDGVPIDGWEGEERTYGPATCYRASVETTDGESFDPCHVIVPERTHHDERNWR
;
A
#
# COMPACT_ATOMS: atom_id res chain seq x y z
N MET A 1 -9.17 -25.24 -16.76
CA MET A 1 -10.05 -24.07 -17.00
C MET A 1 -9.96 -23.18 -15.78
N ALA A 2 -9.18 -22.10 -15.85
CA ALA A 2 -9.12 -21.12 -14.78
C ALA A 2 -10.34 -20.20 -14.92
N THR A 3 -11.32 -20.37 -14.04
CA THR A 3 -12.43 -19.45 -13.87
C THR A 3 -11.87 -18.11 -13.41
N SER A 4 -11.85 -17.10 -14.29
CA SER A 4 -11.55 -15.72 -13.87
C SER A 4 -12.60 -15.31 -12.84
N ALA A 5 -12.16 -14.91 -11.64
CA ALA A 5 -13.05 -14.32 -10.66
C ALA A 5 -13.84 -13.16 -11.31
N PRO A 6 -15.14 -13.01 -11.03
CA PRO A 6 -15.93 -11.92 -11.61
C PRO A 6 -15.29 -10.58 -11.24
N ALA A 7 -15.04 -9.73 -12.23
CA ALA A 7 -14.44 -8.42 -12.01
C ALA A 7 -15.38 -7.59 -11.12
N VAL A 8 -14.90 -7.24 -9.92
CA VAL A 8 -15.60 -6.37 -8.98
C VAL A 8 -15.55 -4.93 -9.52
N GLY A 9 -16.71 -4.41 -9.93
CA GLY A 9 -16.83 -3.07 -10.49
C GLY A 9 -17.11 -2.00 -9.41
N HIS A 10 -17.23 -0.73 -9.84
CA HIS A 10 -17.53 0.39 -8.94
C HIS A 10 -18.78 0.18 -8.07
N ALA A 11 -19.79 -0.49 -8.63
CA ALA A 11 -21.05 -0.73 -7.94
C ALA A 11 -20.89 -1.70 -6.75
N GLU A 12 -20.06 -2.73 -6.90
CA GLU A 12 -19.69 -3.65 -5.83
C GLU A 12 -18.77 -2.97 -4.82
N VAL A 13 -17.80 -2.16 -5.26
CA VAL A 13 -16.93 -1.38 -4.34
C VAL A 13 -17.74 -0.41 -3.48
N ALA A 14 -18.80 0.22 -4.02
CA ALA A 14 -19.70 1.06 -3.23
C ALA A 14 -20.45 0.26 -2.15
N ALA A 15 -20.83 -0.99 -2.44
CA ALA A 15 -21.43 -1.89 -1.46
C ALA A 15 -20.43 -2.28 -0.37
N LEU A 16 -19.19 -2.62 -0.75
CA LEU A 16 -18.08 -2.92 0.16
C LEU A 16 -17.80 -1.74 1.10
N LYS A 17 -17.71 -0.51 0.57
CA LYS A 17 -17.56 0.73 1.34
C LYS A 17 -18.70 0.91 2.36
N THR A 18 -19.93 0.57 1.97
CA THR A 18 -21.09 0.69 2.88
C THR A 18 -21.00 -0.28 4.06
N VAL A 19 -20.53 -1.50 3.84
CA VAL A 19 -20.28 -2.48 4.91
C VAL A 19 -19.14 -2.01 5.82
N ALA A 20 -18.02 -1.57 5.23
CA ALA A 20 -16.87 -1.04 5.98
C ALA A 20 -17.26 0.15 6.88
N LEU A 21 -18.03 1.12 6.36
CA LEU A 21 -18.50 2.28 7.13
C LEU A 21 -19.45 1.93 8.28
N LYS A 22 -20.03 0.72 8.29
CA LYS A 22 -20.83 0.23 9.42
C LYS A 22 -19.99 -0.44 10.52
N GLY A 23 -18.67 -0.55 10.34
CA GLY A 23 -17.77 -1.22 11.28
C GLY A 23 -17.25 -2.57 10.81
N GLY A 24 -17.54 -2.99 9.57
CA GLY A 24 -17.22 -4.32 9.04
C GLY A 24 -15.73 -4.69 8.96
N PHE A 25 -14.81 -3.77 9.26
CA PHE A 25 -13.38 -4.04 9.43
C PHE A 25 -13.02 -4.58 10.82
N ALA A 26 -13.78 -4.22 11.86
CA ALA A 26 -13.46 -4.56 13.24
C ALA A 26 -14.22 -5.81 13.70
N GLU A 27 -15.49 -5.93 13.30
CA GLU A 27 -16.37 -7.04 13.66
C GLU A 27 -17.43 -7.29 12.57
N PRO A 28 -18.02 -8.50 12.52
CA PRO A 28 -19.12 -8.78 11.60
C PRO A 28 -20.29 -7.81 11.83
N VAL A 29 -20.80 -7.19 10.77
CA VAL A 29 -21.91 -6.24 10.86
C VAL A 29 -23.20 -6.81 10.30
N LYS A 30 -24.33 -6.53 10.96
CA LYS A 30 -25.64 -6.95 10.46
C LYS A 30 -26.08 -6.05 9.31
N VAL A 31 -26.33 -6.67 8.15
CA VAL A 31 -26.76 -6.00 6.92
C VAL A 31 -28.04 -6.66 6.43
N SER A 32 -29.07 -5.87 6.11
CA SER A 32 -30.22 -6.35 5.34
C SER A 32 -30.11 -5.86 3.90
N CYS A 33 -30.59 -6.66 2.94
CA CYS A 33 -30.57 -6.25 1.54
C CYS A 33 -31.37 -4.98 1.28
N ALA A 34 -32.47 -4.76 2.03
CA ALA A 34 -33.27 -3.53 1.95
C ALA A 34 -32.48 -2.30 2.42
N ALA A 35 -31.86 -2.36 3.61
CA ALA A 35 -31.10 -1.22 4.13
C ALA A 35 -29.85 -0.91 3.29
N LEU A 36 -29.22 -1.94 2.70
CA LEU A 36 -28.11 -1.75 1.77
C LEU A 36 -28.60 -1.14 0.44
N ALA A 37 -29.74 -1.59 -0.06
CA ALA A 37 -30.36 -1.10 -1.29
C ALA A 37 -30.72 0.38 -1.18
N ASP A 38 -31.36 0.79 -0.08
CA ASP A 38 -31.71 2.19 0.20
C ASP A 38 -30.47 3.09 0.19
N ARG A 39 -29.36 2.61 0.77
CA ARG A 39 -28.10 3.38 0.86
C ARG A 39 -27.37 3.48 -0.48
N LEU A 40 -27.58 2.54 -1.39
CA LEU A 40 -26.93 2.44 -2.69
C LEU A 40 -27.82 2.90 -3.85
N ASP A 41 -29.01 3.46 -3.55
CA ASP A 41 -30.06 3.81 -4.52
C ASP A 41 -30.29 2.68 -5.54
N ALA A 42 -30.55 1.48 -5.01
CA ALA A 42 -30.68 0.25 -5.78
C ALA A 42 -31.89 -0.58 -5.32
N SER A 43 -32.22 -1.65 -6.05
CA SER A 43 -33.19 -2.65 -5.58
C SER A 43 -32.55 -3.66 -4.62
N SER A 44 -33.34 -4.23 -3.70
CA SER A 44 -32.88 -5.29 -2.77
C SER A 44 -32.22 -6.48 -3.49
N GLN A 45 -32.73 -6.86 -4.67
CA GLN A 45 -32.13 -7.92 -5.50
C GLN A 45 -30.75 -7.50 -6.03
N THR A 46 -30.57 -6.23 -6.39
CA THR A 46 -29.28 -5.72 -6.87
C THR A 46 -28.27 -5.61 -5.73
N ALA A 47 -28.68 -5.15 -4.55
CA ALA A 47 -27.84 -5.15 -3.36
C ALA A 47 -27.41 -6.58 -2.98
N SER A 48 -28.33 -7.55 -3.02
CA SER A 48 -28.02 -8.97 -2.78
C SER A 48 -26.99 -9.51 -3.77
N ARG A 49 -27.16 -9.25 -5.08
CA ARG A 49 -26.20 -9.67 -6.12
C ARG A 49 -24.82 -9.05 -5.92
N ARG A 50 -24.73 -7.79 -5.50
CA ARG A 50 -23.45 -7.12 -5.22
C ARG A 50 -22.71 -7.79 -4.05
N LEU A 51 -23.41 -8.12 -2.97
CA LEU A 51 -22.82 -8.84 -1.84
C LEU A 51 -22.38 -10.27 -2.21
N GLN A 52 -23.13 -10.96 -3.07
CA GLN A 52 -22.72 -12.28 -3.61
C GLN A 52 -21.43 -12.18 -4.41
N ARG A 53 -21.33 -11.19 -5.32
CA ARG A 53 -20.11 -10.99 -6.10
C ARG A 53 -18.89 -10.61 -5.26
N LEU A 54 -19.08 -9.81 -4.22
CA LEU A 54 -18.00 -9.47 -3.29
C LEU A 54 -17.50 -10.71 -2.54
N GLU A 55 -18.39 -11.60 -2.14
CA GLU A 55 -18.04 -12.88 -1.49
C GLU A 55 -17.36 -13.84 -2.47
N GLU A 56 -17.89 -13.99 -3.68
CA GLU A 56 -17.28 -14.79 -4.76
C GLU A 56 -15.88 -14.29 -5.13
N ALA A 57 -15.63 -12.98 -5.00
CA ALA A 57 -14.32 -12.36 -5.22
C ALA A 57 -13.41 -12.34 -3.98
N GLY A 58 -13.86 -12.86 -2.83
CA GLY A 58 -13.07 -12.93 -1.60
C GLY A 58 -12.93 -11.62 -0.83
N PHE A 59 -13.72 -10.58 -1.15
CA PHE A 59 -13.64 -9.26 -0.49
C PHE A 59 -14.50 -9.15 0.77
N VAL A 60 -15.45 -10.07 0.97
CA VAL A 60 -16.26 -10.18 2.19
C VAL A 60 -16.51 -11.64 2.55
N GLU A 61 -16.73 -11.89 3.82
CA GLU A 61 -17.31 -13.13 4.34
C GLU A 61 -18.73 -12.87 4.82
N ARG A 62 -19.65 -13.82 4.57
CA ARG A 62 -21.08 -13.63 4.87
C ARG A 62 -21.67 -14.84 5.57
N GLU A 63 -22.54 -14.56 6.55
CA GLU A 63 -23.40 -15.55 7.20
C GLU A 63 -24.85 -15.12 7.06
N VAL A 64 -25.66 -15.90 6.35
CA VAL A 64 -27.08 -15.59 6.11
C VAL A 64 -27.93 -16.12 7.26
N VAL A 65 -28.79 -15.26 7.82
CA VAL A 65 -29.70 -15.57 8.93
C VAL A 65 -31.15 -15.19 8.57
N SER A 66 -32.11 -15.58 9.39
CA SER A 66 -33.55 -15.35 9.12
C SER A 66 -33.96 -13.88 8.99
N ASP A 67 -33.20 -12.97 9.59
CA ASP A 67 -33.46 -11.52 9.58
C ASP A 67 -32.27 -10.73 8.99
N GLY A 68 -31.64 -11.27 7.94
CA GLY A 68 -30.59 -10.59 7.18
C GLY A 68 -29.31 -11.41 7.06
N GLN A 69 -28.16 -10.74 7.16
CA GLN A 69 -26.86 -11.39 7.04
C GLN A 69 -25.82 -10.66 7.88
N TRP A 70 -24.91 -11.40 8.48
CA TRP A 70 -23.68 -10.86 9.04
C TRP A 70 -22.64 -10.79 7.94
N VAL A 71 -21.95 -9.65 7.82
CA VAL A 71 -20.94 -9.42 6.80
C VAL A 71 -19.68 -8.89 7.44
N SER A 72 -18.55 -9.53 7.16
CA SER A 72 -17.21 -9.08 7.54
C SER A 72 -16.43 -8.71 6.29
N VAL A 73 -15.63 -7.66 6.35
CA VAL A 73 -14.72 -7.31 5.26
C VAL A 73 -13.40 -8.04 5.46
N THR A 74 -12.93 -8.74 4.43
CA THR A 74 -11.64 -9.45 4.46
C THR A 74 -10.47 -8.48 4.28
N ASP A 75 -9.24 -8.97 4.46
CA ASP A 75 -8.04 -8.20 4.17
C ASP A 75 -7.96 -7.75 2.70
N ASP A 76 -8.37 -8.61 1.76
CA ASP A 76 -8.43 -8.26 0.33
C ASP A 76 -9.47 -7.16 0.05
N GLY A 77 -10.63 -7.22 0.71
CA GLY A 77 -11.64 -6.17 0.64
C GLY A 77 -11.15 -4.85 1.23
N ARG A 78 -10.40 -4.92 2.34
CA ARG A 78 -9.75 -3.74 2.93
C ARG A 78 -8.70 -3.15 2.00
N HIS A 79 -7.85 -3.99 1.39
CA HIS A 79 -6.87 -3.55 0.41
C HIS A 79 -7.53 -2.88 -0.80
N ARG A 80 -8.65 -3.42 -1.28
CA ARG A 80 -9.43 -2.81 -2.38
C ARG A 80 -9.93 -1.40 -2.03
N LEU A 81 -10.41 -1.19 -0.81
CA LEU A 81 -10.85 0.13 -0.34
C LEU A 81 -9.68 1.10 -0.07
N HIS A 82 -8.52 0.59 0.36
CA HIS A 82 -7.30 1.41 0.45
C HIS A 82 -6.86 1.92 -0.92
N GLY A 83 -7.02 1.14 -1.99
CA GLY A 83 -6.79 1.61 -3.35
C GLY A 83 -7.69 2.80 -3.74
N GLU A 84 -9.00 2.73 -3.46
CA GLU A 84 -9.90 3.88 -3.70
C GLU A 84 -9.52 5.10 -2.85
N TYR A 85 -9.10 4.87 -1.60
CA TYR A 85 -8.63 5.96 -0.75
C TYR A 85 -7.39 6.65 -1.35
N ALA A 86 -6.43 5.87 -1.85
CA ALA A 86 -5.26 6.40 -2.52
C ALA A 86 -5.62 7.24 -3.77
N ASP A 87 -6.57 6.76 -4.58
CA ASP A 87 -7.07 7.52 -5.73
C ASP A 87 -7.70 8.86 -5.31
N TYR A 88 -8.54 8.86 -4.26
CA TYR A 88 -9.13 10.10 -3.74
C TYR A 88 -8.09 11.04 -3.15
N ARG A 89 -7.08 10.53 -2.43
CA ARG A 89 -5.96 11.35 -1.96
C ARG A 89 -5.23 12.01 -3.14
N ARG A 90 -4.98 11.26 -4.22
CA ARG A 90 -4.34 11.80 -5.42
C ARG A 90 -5.16 12.93 -6.05
N ILE A 91 -6.48 12.78 -6.11
CA ILE A 91 -7.41 13.75 -6.72
C ILE A 91 -7.55 15.03 -5.87
N PHE A 92 -7.82 14.88 -4.57
CA PHE A 92 -8.23 15.99 -3.72
C PHE A 92 -7.08 16.61 -2.94
N GLU A 93 -6.08 15.81 -2.59
CA GLU A 93 -4.91 16.28 -1.86
C GLU A 93 -3.76 16.59 -2.82
N GLY A 94 -3.96 16.54 -4.14
CA GLY A 94 -3.02 17.07 -5.13
C GLY A 94 -1.56 16.75 -4.83
N GLY A 95 -1.18 15.47 -4.83
CA GLY A 95 0.21 15.09 -4.60
C GLY A 95 0.78 15.52 -3.24
N VAL A 96 -0.05 15.73 -2.21
CA VAL A 96 0.43 15.87 -0.83
C VAL A 96 1.21 14.60 -0.48
N GLY A 97 2.53 14.78 -0.35
CA GLY A 97 3.46 13.71 -0.01
C GLY A 97 3.06 12.99 1.28
N VAL A 98 3.61 11.81 1.47
CA VAL A 98 3.47 11.10 2.74
C VAL A 98 4.38 11.78 3.76
N ALA A 99 3.79 12.39 4.80
CA ALA A 99 4.54 12.86 5.96
C ALA A 99 4.86 11.67 6.87
N LEU A 100 6.13 11.49 7.19
CA LEU A 100 6.62 10.45 8.09
C LEU A 100 7.45 11.12 9.19
N GLU A 101 7.15 10.76 10.43
CA GLU A 101 7.85 11.23 11.62
C GLU A 101 8.58 10.06 12.30
N GLY A 102 9.72 10.36 12.90
CA GLY A 102 10.51 9.38 13.62
C GLY A 102 11.78 9.96 14.22
N ALA A 103 12.53 9.10 14.90
CA ALA A 103 13.81 9.46 15.50
C ALA A 103 14.97 8.97 14.63
N VAL A 104 15.98 9.82 14.43
CA VAL A 104 17.22 9.39 13.75
C VAL A 104 17.88 8.29 14.57
N THR A 105 18.27 7.22 13.91
CA THR A 105 18.93 6.07 14.53
C THR A 105 20.21 5.68 13.78
N SER A 106 21.08 4.97 14.48
CA SER A 106 22.28 4.39 13.88
C SER A 106 21.98 2.96 13.42
N GLY A 107 22.57 2.56 12.28
CA GLY A 107 22.49 1.19 11.79
C GLY A 107 23.88 0.54 11.71
N MET A 108 23.95 -0.68 11.18
CA MET A 108 25.22 -1.41 11.00
C MET A 108 26.10 -0.88 9.85
N GLY A 109 25.74 0.25 9.24
CA GLY A 109 26.49 0.88 8.15
C GLY A 109 26.32 0.23 6.77
N GLU A 110 25.42 -0.74 6.64
CA GLU A 110 25.17 -1.46 5.37
C GLU A 110 24.72 -0.53 4.22
N GLY A 111 23.99 0.54 4.54
CA GLY A 111 23.56 1.53 3.55
C GLY A 111 24.73 2.11 2.75
N ARG A 112 25.89 2.34 3.38
CA ARG A 112 27.10 2.78 2.68
C ARG A 112 27.53 1.77 1.61
N HIS A 113 27.51 0.49 1.94
CA HIS A 113 27.91 -0.56 1.00
C HIS A 113 27.00 -0.54 -0.23
N TYR A 114 25.68 -0.61 -0.04
CA TYR A 114 24.72 -0.68 -1.15
C TYR A 114 24.68 0.58 -2.01
N ILE A 115 24.65 1.77 -1.39
CA ILE A 115 24.60 3.03 -2.14
C ILE A 115 25.87 3.24 -2.98
N SER A 116 27.01 2.67 -2.56
CA SER A 116 28.28 2.78 -3.29
C SER A 116 28.44 1.78 -4.43
N LEU A 117 27.52 0.82 -4.61
CA LEU A 117 27.65 -0.18 -5.67
C LEU A 117 27.45 0.48 -7.04
N PRO A 118 28.35 0.25 -8.02
CA PRO A 118 28.29 0.90 -9.33
C PRO A 118 26.93 0.75 -10.03
N GLY A 119 26.35 -0.46 -10.01
CA GLY A 119 25.07 -0.72 -10.68
C GLY A 119 23.88 0.04 -10.10
N TYR A 120 23.92 0.42 -8.82
CA TYR A 120 22.92 1.35 -8.25
C TYR A 120 23.34 2.80 -8.45
N MET A 121 24.61 3.14 -8.23
CA MET A 121 25.10 4.52 -8.32
C MET A 121 24.87 5.14 -9.70
N GLU A 122 25.11 4.39 -10.77
CA GLU A 122 24.85 4.85 -12.15
C GLU A 122 23.37 5.21 -12.34
N GLN A 123 22.46 4.37 -11.83
CA GLN A 123 21.01 4.62 -11.91
C GLN A 123 20.59 5.78 -11.01
N PHE A 124 21.23 5.99 -9.86
CA PHE A 124 20.93 7.14 -9.01
C PHE A 124 21.32 8.45 -9.69
N VAL A 125 22.51 8.54 -10.27
CA VAL A 125 22.96 9.74 -10.99
C VAL A 125 22.05 10.02 -12.19
N ASP A 126 21.70 9.00 -12.96
CA ASP A 126 20.87 9.13 -14.17
C ASP A 126 19.40 9.47 -13.84
N ARG A 127 18.79 8.77 -12.87
CA ARG A 127 17.34 8.84 -12.61
C ARG A 127 16.95 9.79 -11.48
N LEU A 128 17.83 10.02 -10.49
CA LEU A 128 17.58 10.94 -9.37
C LEU A 128 18.24 12.30 -9.58
N GLU A 129 19.06 12.45 -10.62
CA GLU A 129 19.71 13.70 -11.03
C GLU A 129 20.74 14.25 -10.03
N TYR A 130 21.27 13.40 -9.13
CA TYR A 130 22.42 13.70 -8.27
C TYR A 130 23.18 12.44 -7.85
N GLU A 131 24.44 12.61 -7.45
CA GLU A 131 25.25 11.55 -6.80
C GLU A 131 24.93 11.50 -5.30
N PRO A 132 24.27 10.44 -4.78
CA PRO A 132 23.93 10.38 -3.37
C PRO A 132 25.17 10.23 -2.49
N PHE A 133 25.09 10.78 -1.28
CA PHE A 133 26.10 10.49 -0.26
C PHE A 133 26.20 8.99 0.00
N HIS A 134 27.42 8.48 0.23
CA HIS A 134 27.70 7.07 0.50
C HIS A 134 27.21 6.62 1.89
N GLY A 135 25.89 6.55 2.04
CA GLY A 135 25.20 6.15 3.26
C GLY A 135 23.70 6.39 3.19
N THR A 136 22.99 5.95 4.22
CA THR A 136 21.55 6.19 4.39
C THR A 136 21.30 6.82 5.75
N LEU A 137 20.33 7.74 5.81
CA LEU A 137 19.77 8.22 7.08
C LEU A 137 18.72 7.21 7.55
N ASN A 138 18.95 6.58 8.70
CA ASN A 138 17.97 5.65 9.26
C ASN A 138 17.06 6.43 10.22
N VAL A 139 15.75 6.24 10.05
CA VAL A 139 14.72 6.85 10.89
C VAL A 139 13.85 5.74 11.46
N ASP A 140 13.75 5.69 12.79
CA ASP A 140 12.82 4.81 13.49
C ASP A 140 11.46 5.51 13.55
N LEU A 141 10.50 5.00 12.79
CA LEU A 141 9.22 5.65 12.56
C LEU A 141 8.29 5.51 13.76
N THR A 142 7.50 6.55 14.03
CA THR A 142 6.39 6.44 14.99
C THR A 142 5.35 5.42 14.53
N ASP A 143 4.58 4.82 15.45
CA ASP A 143 3.53 3.86 15.10
C ASP A 143 2.52 4.40 14.07
N GLU A 144 2.23 5.70 14.14
CA GLU A 144 1.40 6.39 13.16
C GLU A 144 2.07 6.45 11.79
N SER A 145 3.34 6.83 11.75
CA SER A 145 4.13 6.91 10.52
C SER A 145 4.35 5.53 9.88
N VAL A 146 4.48 4.47 10.68
CA VAL A 146 4.51 3.09 10.18
C VAL A 146 3.24 2.75 9.40
N ARG A 147 2.06 3.15 9.91
CA ARG A 147 0.79 2.97 9.19
C ARG A 147 0.69 3.89 7.96
N ALA A 148 1.13 5.13 8.09
CA ALA A 148 1.11 6.12 7.01
C ALA A 148 2.05 5.75 5.84
N ARG A 149 3.14 5.02 6.13
CA ARG A 149 4.14 4.55 5.14
C ARG A 149 3.49 3.76 4.01
N ALA A 150 2.38 3.05 4.23
CA ALA A 150 1.65 2.34 3.17
C ALA A 150 1.19 3.29 2.04
N GLY A 151 1.01 4.59 2.35
CA GLY A 151 0.72 5.62 1.36
C GLY A 151 1.87 5.92 0.39
N LEU A 152 3.10 5.46 0.64
CA LEU A 152 4.19 5.62 -0.34
C LEU A 152 3.87 4.91 -1.65
N ALA A 153 3.10 3.82 -1.61
CA ALA A 153 2.67 3.09 -2.80
C ALA A 153 1.79 3.94 -3.74
N SER A 154 1.22 5.05 -3.27
CA SER A 154 0.44 5.98 -4.10
C SER A 154 1.26 7.17 -4.61
N VAL A 155 2.52 7.29 -4.19
CA VAL A 155 3.45 8.33 -4.65
C VAL A 155 4.17 7.81 -5.90
N ASP A 156 4.35 8.67 -6.89
CA ASP A 156 5.14 8.32 -8.07
C ASP A 156 6.61 8.16 -7.67
N GLY A 157 7.03 6.90 -7.57
CA GLY A 157 8.41 6.52 -7.27
C GLY A 157 9.24 6.39 -8.54
N VAL A 158 10.53 6.68 -8.41
CA VAL A 158 11.55 6.41 -9.43
C VAL A 158 12.01 4.95 -9.28
N PRO A 159 11.74 4.06 -10.25
CA PRO A 159 12.21 2.69 -10.17
C PRO A 159 13.72 2.64 -10.36
N ILE A 160 14.37 1.73 -9.64
CA ILE A 160 15.78 1.38 -9.73
C ILE A 160 15.82 -0.12 -10.01
N ASP A 161 16.43 -0.48 -11.13
CA ASP A 161 16.41 -1.85 -11.63
C ASP A 161 17.37 -2.72 -10.82
N GLY A 162 16.97 -3.97 -10.60
CA GLY A 162 17.88 -4.99 -10.13
C GLY A 162 18.94 -5.31 -11.19
N TRP A 163 20.10 -5.75 -10.74
CA TRP A 163 21.23 -6.04 -11.62
C TRP A 163 22.06 -7.21 -11.06
N GLU A 164 22.81 -7.86 -11.95
CA GLU A 164 23.69 -8.97 -11.58
C GLU A 164 25.13 -8.47 -11.45
N GLY A 165 25.70 -8.61 -10.26
CA GLY A 165 27.13 -8.40 -10.03
C GLY A 165 27.91 -9.72 -10.15
N GLU A 166 29.23 -9.62 -10.03
CA GLU A 166 30.13 -10.78 -10.17
C GLU A 166 29.87 -11.86 -9.11
N GLU A 167 29.52 -11.47 -7.88
CA GLU A 167 29.35 -12.38 -6.74
C GLU A 167 27.88 -12.71 -6.44
N ARG A 168 26.94 -11.83 -6.81
CA ARG A 168 25.52 -11.96 -6.46
C ARG A 168 24.62 -11.07 -7.31
N THR A 169 23.32 -11.37 -7.29
CA THR A 169 22.26 -10.51 -7.81
C THR A 169 21.80 -9.50 -6.75
N TYR A 170 21.52 -8.28 -7.20
CA TYR A 170 20.97 -7.19 -6.41
C TYR A 170 19.56 -6.89 -6.90
N GLY A 171 18.60 -6.82 -5.97
CA GLY A 171 17.19 -6.66 -6.29
C GLY A 171 16.81 -5.24 -6.73
N PRO A 172 15.63 -5.05 -7.32
CA PRO A 172 15.13 -3.72 -7.63
C PRO A 172 14.78 -2.93 -6.36
N ALA A 173 14.68 -1.62 -6.51
CA ALA A 173 14.21 -0.71 -5.46
C ALA A 173 13.37 0.41 -6.07
N THR A 174 12.61 1.09 -5.23
CA THR A 174 11.90 2.31 -5.60
C THR A 174 12.39 3.48 -4.75
N CYS A 175 12.74 4.59 -5.39
CA CYS A 175 13.14 5.84 -4.74
C CYS A 175 12.02 6.86 -4.82
N TYR A 176 11.59 7.40 -3.68
CA TYR A 176 10.55 8.42 -3.60
C TYR A 176 11.16 9.76 -3.23
N ARG A 177 10.95 10.80 -4.05
CA ARG A 177 11.45 12.14 -3.76
C ARG A 177 10.87 12.63 -2.43
N ALA A 178 11.73 13.16 -1.58
CA ALA A 178 11.38 13.61 -0.24
C ALA A 178 12.17 14.85 0.16
N SER A 179 11.80 15.41 1.30
CA SER A 179 12.54 16.40 2.07
C SER A 179 12.57 15.94 3.53
N VAL A 180 13.64 16.28 4.26
CA VAL A 180 13.74 16.02 5.69
C VAL A 180 13.62 17.32 6.44
N GLU A 181 12.77 17.39 7.45
CA GLU A 181 12.66 18.53 8.36
C GLU A 181 13.02 18.09 9.79
N THR A 182 13.82 18.88 10.49
CA THR A 182 14.17 18.66 11.90
C THR A 182 13.18 19.36 12.81
N THR A 183 13.12 18.94 14.08
CA THR A 183 12.26 19.59 15.09
C THR A 183 12.64 21.06 15.35
N ASP A 184 13.87 21.45 15.00
CA ASP A 184 14.36 22.81 15.12
C ASP A 184 14.05 23.66 13.87
N GLY A 185 13.34 23.09 12.89
CA GLY A 185 12.87 23.77 11.68
C GLY A 185 13.89 23.82 10.55
N GLU A 186 14.98 23.04 10.62
CA GLU A 186 15.92 22.91 9.51
C GLU A 186 15.35 21.94 8.47
N SER A 187 15.40 22.32 7.19
CA SER A 187 14.93 21.50 6.09
C SER A 187 16.06 21.13 5.12
N PHE A 188 16.06 19.90 4.63
CA PHE A 188 17.06 19.35 3.74
C PHE A 188 16.40 18.75 2.49
N ASP A 189 16.81 19.25 1.33
CA ASP A 189 16.42 18.78 0.00
C ASP A 189 17.57 18.98 -1.00
N PRO A 190 17.63 18.21 -2.10
CA PRO A 190 16.79 17.05 -2.40
C PRO A 190 17.24 15.80 -1.63
N CYS A 191 16.29 14.94 -1.24
CA CYS A 191 16.59 13.59 -0.79
C CYS A 191 15.57 12.58 -1.34
N HIS A 192 15.86 11.30 -1.15
CA HIS A 192 14.96 10.23 -1.54
C HIS A 192 14.81 9.20 -0.43
N VAL A 193 13.58 8.73 -0.23
CA VAL A 193 13.30 7.52 0.54
C VAL A 193 13.50 6.33 -0.40
N ILE A 194 14.43 5.44 -0.06
CA ILE A 194 14.66 4.21 -0.82
C ILE A 194 13.91 3.04 -0.17
N VAL A 195 13.13 2.30 -0.98
CA VAL A 195 12.41 1.10 -0.57
C VAL A 195 12.85 -0.05 -1.47
N PRO A 196 13.65 -1.01 -0.97
CA PRO A 196 13.96 -2.23 -1.71
C PRO A 196 12.68 -3.02 -1.99
N GLU A 197 12.53 -3.52 -3.20
CA GLU A 197 11.47 -4.48 -3.50
C GLU A 197 11.87 -5.84 -2.90
N ARG A 198 10.97 -6.43 -2.10
CA ARG A 198 11.21 -7.78 -1.60
C ARG A 198 11.02 -8.77 -2.73
N THR A 199 12.11 -9.21 -3.33
CA THR A 199 12.11 -10.49 -4.05
C THR A 199 12.01 -11.59 -3.00
N HIS A 200 11.00 -12.45 -3.13
CA HIS A 200 10.98 -13.73 -2.42
C HIS A 200 12.18 -14.54 -2.92
N HIS A 201 13.35 -14.33 -2.31
CA HIS A 201 14.45 -15.27 -2.47
C HIS A 201 14.01 -16.57 -1.83
N ASP A 202 13.86 -17.59 -2.67
CA ASP A 202 13.50 -18.96 -2.32
C ASP A 202 14.15 -19.40 -1.01
N GLU A 203 13.31 -19.86 -0.09
CA GLU A 203 13.67 -20.67 1.06
C GLU A 203 14.25 -22.02 0.60
N ARG A 204 15.41 -22.06 -0.05
CA ARG A 204 16.15 -23.31 -0.32
C ARG A 204 17.65 -23.07 -0.38
N ASN A 205 18.28 -23.03 0.79
CA ASN A 205 19.51 -23.78 1.12
C ASN A 205 20.18 -23.18 2.35
N TRP A 206 19.84 -23.71 3.53
CA TRP A 206 20.81 -23.81 4.62
C TRP A 206 21.53 -25.16 4.47
N ARG A 207 22.84 -25.11 4.24
CA ARG A 207 23.78 -26.14 4.71
C ARG A 207 24.59 -25.51 5.83
#